data_AF-A0A842RH11-F1
#
_entry.id   AF-A0A842RH11-F1
#
_cell.length_a   1.000
_cell.length_b   1.000
_cell.length_c   1.000
_cell.angle_alpha   90.00
_cell.angle_beta   90.00
_cell.angle_gamma   90.00
#
_symmetry.space_group_name_H-M   'P 1'
#
loop_
_entity.id
_entity.type
_entity.pdbx_description
1 polymer ?
#
loop_
_entity_poly.entity_id
_entity_poly.type
_entity_poly.pdbx_seq_one_letter_code
_entity_poly.pdbx_strand_id
1 'polypeptide(L)'
;MLLFRRKSKKKSIPKKKILKALNDKEYVDLGEPFGEEARRYLAYRIKKMLEKGELKGTLILPEAIFLSLTSSEVKDIVSLIEAKGICDLEEIAENNGWKSSTVKIIAKSRINLFPRSDGQIITQKTTRNTIYQKVRLGDKVSLEELSEELQLSTSIVKDILLSLMNEEKIQGVFIESSEIFVPNDLLEETIKEQIETYEEEKIKEISFQEIAEKYNISDQEVYNILRKLQRSGDLDIQLDLGRKICILKENVEREVFTERIPKEEKKLEIEDLTEKE
;
A
#
# COMPACT_ATOMS: atom_id res chain seq x y z
N MET A 1 -59.01 27.05 -10.07
CA MET A 1 -58.89 25.94 -11.05
C MET A 1 -57.66 25.12 -10.74
N LEU A 2 -57.81 23.92 -10.19
CA LEU A 2 -56.72 22.98 -9.95
C LEU A 2 -56.35 22.30 -11.27
N LEU A 3 -55.20 22.64 -11.83
CA LEU A 3 -54.63 21.99 -13.01
C LEU A 3 -54.31 20.52 -12.67
N PHE A 4 -55.21 19.61 -13.04
CA PHE A 4 -54.95 18.18 -13.04
C PHE A 4 -53.80 17.87 -14.01
N ARG A 5 -52.56 17.82 -13.50
CA ARG A 5 -51.45 17.19 -14.21
C ARG A 5 -51.83 15.73 -14.46
N ARG A 6 -52.18 15.39 -15.71
CA ARG A 6 -52.36 14.01 -16.16
C ARG A 6 -51.09 13.24 -15.83
N LYS A 7 -51.14 12.34 -14.83
CA LYS A 7 -50.06 11.39 -14.54
C LYS A 7 -49.86 10.53 -15.80
N SER A 8 -48.78 10.78 -16.55
CA SER A 8 -48.38 9.91 -17.63
C SER A 8 -48.14 8.51 -17.04
N LYS A 9 -48.81 7.49 -17.58
CA LYS A 9 -48.57 6.10 -17.16
C LYS A 9 -47.10 5.78 -17.44
N LYS A 10 -46.31 5.53 -16.39
CA LYS A 10 -44.91 5.08 -16.54
C LYS A 10 -44.91 3.84 -17.43
N LYS A 11 -44.28 3.91 -18.61
CA LYS A 11 -44.16 2.77 -19.53
C LYS A 11 -43.31 1.70 -18.83
N SER A 12 -43.92 0.60 -18.38
CA SER A 12 -43.19 -0.51 -17.77
C SER A 12 -42.62 -1.44 -18.85
N ILE A 13 -41.35 -1.83 -18.74
CA ILE A 13 -40.75 -2.84 -19.62
C ILE A 13 -41.40 -4.22 -19.30
N PRO A 14 -41.96 -4.94 -20.30
CA PRO A 14 -42.55 -6.26 -20.08
C PRO A 14 -41.52 -7.31 -19.64
N LYS A 15 -41.88 -8.16 -18.67
CA LYS A 15 -41.04 -9.26 -18.14
C LYS A 15 -40.48 -10.16 -19.25
N LYS A 16 -41.32 -10.55 -20.23
CA LYS A 16 -40.90 -11.39 -21.37
C LYS A 16 -39.77 -10.77 -22.19
N LYS A 17 -39.75 -9.43 -22.34
CA LYS A 17 -38.66 -8.73 -23.05
C LYS A 17 -37.36 -8.76 -22.25
N ILE A 18 -37.44 -8.61 -20.92
CA ILE A 18 -36.28 -8.71 -20.03
C ILE A 18 -35.70 -10.13 -20.09
N LEU A 19 -36.53 -11.15 -19.90
CA LEU A 19 -36.08 -12.56 -20.00
C LEU A 19 -35.44 -12.85 -21.35
N LYS A 20 -36.05 -12.44 -22.46
CA LYS A 20 -35.48 -12.65 -23.80
C LYS A 20 -34.14 -11.92 -24.00
N ALA A 21 -33.92 -10.79 -23.31
CA ALA A 21 -32.70 -10.02 -23.44
C ALA A 21 -31.56 -10.57 -22.57
N LEU A 22 -31.87 -11.30 -21.50
CA LEU A 22 -30.91 -11.85 -20.54
C LEU A 22 -30.65 -13.34 -20.74
N ASN A 23 -31.69 -14.11 -21.08
CA ASN A 23 -31.53 -15.50 -21.48
C ASN A 23 -30.64 -15.53 -22.71
N ASP A 24 -29.65 -16.42 -22.71
CA ASP A 24 -28.63 -16.59 -23.76
C ASP A 24 -27.48 -15.56 -23.73
N LYS A 25 -27.51 -14.57 -22.82
CA LYS A 25 -26.39 -13.67 -22.60
C LYS A 25 -25.67 -13.99 -21.29
N GLU A 26 -24.36 -14.06 -21.38
CA GLU A 26 -23.50 -14.28 -20.21
C GLU A 26 -23.37 -13.02 -19.34
N TYR A 27 -23.31 -11.87 -20.00
CA TYR A 27 -23.17 -10.56 -19.38
C TYR A 27 -24.11 -9.57 -20.05
N VAL A 28 -24.78 -8.75 -19.25
CA VAL A 28 -25.55 -7.61 -19.72
C VAL A 28 -25.28 -6.41 -18.83
N ASP A 29 -24.67 -5.39 -19.41
CA ASP A 29 -24.65 -4.05 -18.83
C ASP A 29 -26.04 -3.42 -18.95
N LEU A 30 -26.62 -3.00 -17.83
CA LEU A 30 -27.93 -2.34 -17.81
C LEU A 30 -27.78 -0.80 -17.86
N GLY A 31 -26.54 -0.30 -17.96
CA GLY A 31 -26.15 1.11 -17.92
C GLY A 31 -26.39 1.89 -19.22
N GLU A 32 -26.38 1.26 -20.39
CA GLU A 32 -26.62 1.92 -21.68
C GLU A 32 -27.72 1.17 -22.43
N PRO A 33 -28.90 1.79 -22.77
CA PRO A 33 -29.16 3.17 -23.22
C PRO A 33 -30.24 3.92 -22.40
N PHE A 34 -30.51 3.53 -21.16
CA PHE A 34 -31.61 4.08 -20.37
C PHE A 34 -31.08 4.85 -19.16
N GLY A 35 -31.51 6.11 -18.98
CA GLY A 35 -31.07 6.96 -17.86
C GLY A 35 -31.25 6.33 -16.48
N GLU A 36 -30.65 6.93 -15.44
CA GLU A 36 -30.46 6.32 -14.12
C GLU A 36 -31.73 5.72 -13.49
N GLU A 37 -32.89 6.38 -13.62
CA GLU A 37 -34.16 5.86 -13.11
C GLU A 37 -34.57 4.53 -13.76
N ALA A 38 -34.35 4.40 -15.07
CA ALA A 38 -34.68 3.21 -15.82
C ALA A 38 -33.72 2.06 -15.49
N ARG A 39 -32.43 2.35 -15.29
CA ARG A 39 -31.43 1.41 -14.76
C ARG A 39 -31.84 0.88 -13.38
N ARG A 40 -32.18 1.77 -12.44
CA ARG A 40 -32.65 1.38 -11.09
C ARG A 40 -33.91 0.52 -11.16
N TYR A 41 -34.87 0.88 -12.02
CA TYR A 41 -36.09 0.10 -12.21
C TYR A 41 -35.81 -1.28 -12.81
N LEU A 42 -34.94 -1.38 -13.81
CA LEU A 42 -34.58 -2.64 -14.45
C LEU A 42 -33.83 -3.55 -13.46
N ALA A 43 -32.86 -3.02 -12.73
CA ALA A 43 -32.14 -3.70 -11.67
C ALA A 43 -33.10 -4.26 -10.60
N TYR A 44 -34.06 -3.45 -10.14
CA TYR A 44 -35.10 -3.89 -9.20
C TYR A 44 -35.95 -5.04 -9.76
N ARG A 45 -36.33 -4.98 -11.03
CA ARG A 45 -37.13 -6.03 -11.68
C ARG A 45 -36.34 -7.33 -11.80
N ILE A 46 -35.08 -7.26 -12.19
CA ILE A 46 -34.18 -8.41 -12.31
C ILE A 46 -33.96 -9.04 -10.93
N LYS A 47 -33.70 -8.23 -9.89
CA LYS A 47 -33.58 -8.73 -8.51
C LYS A 47 -34.81 -9.53 -8.07
N LYS A 48 -36.01 -9.01 -8.31
CA LYS A 48 -37.26 -9.74 -8.02
C LYS A 48 -37.43 -11.04 -8.80
N MET A 49 -36.88 -11.12 -10.01
CA MET A 49 -36.92 -12.33 -10.83
C MET A 49 -35.92 -13.37 -10.32
N LEU A 50 -34.73 -12.95 -9.88
CA LEU A 50 -33.75 -13.80 -9.20
C LEU A 50 -34.32 -14.38 -7.89
N GLU A 51 -34.92 -13.54 -7.04
CA GLU A 51 -35.53 -13.94 -5.76
C GLU A 51 -36.64 -15.00 -5.92
N LYS A 52 -37.36 -14.95 -7.05
CA LYS A 52 -38.43 -15.90 -7.38
C LYS A 52 -37.94 -17.16 -8.10
N GLY A 53 -36.64 -17.28 -8.38
CA GLY A 53 -36.08 -18.36 -9.19
C GLY A 53 -36.52 -18.32 -10.67
N GLU A 54 -37.07 -17.20 -11.14
CA GLU A 54 -37.52 -17.02 -12.52
C GLU A 54 -36.36 -16.74 -13.49
N LEU A 55 -35.21 -16.34 -12.94
CA LEU A 55 -33.97 -16.06 -13.64
C LEU A 55 -32.83 -16.66 -12.80
N LYS A 56 -31.85 -17.29 -13.46
CA LYS A 56 -30.61 -17.73 -12.82
C LYS A 56 -29.51 -16.74 -13.16
N GLY A 57 -28.71 -16.35 -12.17
CA GLY A 57 -27.62 -15.41 -12.35
C GLY A 57 -27.37 -14.55 -11.12
N THR A 58 -26.52 -13.53 -11.29
CA THR A 58 -26.16 -12.57 -10.24
C THR A 58 -26.26 -11.17 -10.80
N LEU A 59 -26.89 -10.28 -10.04
CA LEU A 59 -26.93 -8.86 -10.33
C LEU A 59 -25.90 -8.14 -9.46
N ILE A 60 -24.93 -7.48 -10.09
CA ILE A 60 -23.92 -6.67 -9.44
C ILE A 60 -24.41 -5.21 -9.39
N LEU A 61 -24.39 -4.64 -8.19
CA LEU A 61 -24.79 -3.27 -7.89
C LEU A 61 -23.62 -2.56 -7.19
N PRO A 62 -23.43 -1.24 -7.39
CA PRO A 62 -24.33 -0.30 -8.08
C PRO A 62 -24.27 -0.34 -9.62
N GLU A 63 -23.31 -1.03 -10.22
CA GLU A 63 -23.00 -1.06 -11.66
C GLU A 63 -24.18 -1.52 -12.54
N ALA A 64 -25.16 -2.19 -11.94
CA ALA A 64 -26.31 -2.78 -12.62
C ALA A 64 -25.85 -3.69 -13.76
N ILE A 65 -24.97 -4.62 -13.42
CA ILE A 65 -24.45 -5.64 -14.33
C ILE A 65 -25.14 -6.95 -14.01
N PHE A 66 -25.77 -7.58 -15.00
CA PHE A 66 -26.27 -8.94 -14.86
C PHE A 66 -25.25 -9.95 -15.41
N LEU A 67 -24.96 -10.97 -14.61
CA LEU A 67 -24.15 -12.12 -14.98
C LEU A 67 -25.01 -13.39 -14.96
N SER A 68 -24.81 -14.29 -15.93
CA SER A 68 -25.47 -15.60 -15.93
C SER A 68 -24.93 -16.56 -14.86
N LEU A 69 -23.88 -16.18 -14.14
CA LEU A 69 -23.29 -16.94 -13.03
C LEU A 69 -24.10 -16.82 -11.75
N THR A 70 -24.24 -17.93 -11.03
CA THR A 70 -24.80 -17.98 -9.69
C THR A 70 -23.96 -17.20 -8.69
N SER A 71 -24.55 -16.82 -7.56
CA SER A 71 -23.82 -16.06 -6.53
C SER A 71 -22.70 -16.87 -5.87
N SER A 72 -22.80 -18.21 -5.85
CA SER A 72 -21.70 -19.08 -5.43
C SER A 72 -20.54 -19.03 -6.41
N GLU A 73 -20.78 -19.16 -7.72
CA GLU A 73 -19.71 -19.10 -8.73
C GLU A 73 -18.99 -17.73 -8.72
N VAL A 74 -19.75 -16.64 -8.58
CA VAL A 74 -19.15 -15.29 -8.43
C VAL A 74 -18.29 -15.23 -7.16
N LYS A 75 -18.75 -15.80 -6.06
CA LYS A 75 -18.00 -15.85 -4.80
C LYS A 75 -16.73 -16.70 -4.93
N ASP A 76 -16.79 -17.80 -5.66
CA ASP A 76 -15.65 -18.68 -5.88
C ASP A 76 -14.56 -17.96 -6.70
N ILE A 77 -14.96 -17.25 -7.76
CA ILE A 77 -14.04 -16.40 -8.56
C ILE A 77 -13.37 -15.35 -7.67
N VAL A 78 -14.16 -14.62 -6.87
CA VAL A 78 -13.62 -13.59 -5.97
C VAL A 78 -12.66 -14.19 -4.96
N SER A 79 -13.05 -15.30 -4.33
CA SER A 79 -12.23 -15.97 -3.31
C SER A 79 -10.92 -16.48 -3.89
N LEU A 80 -10.94 -16.98 -5.14
CA LEU A 80 -9.73 -17.45 -5.81
C LEU A 80 -8.76 -16.32 -6.14
N ILE A 81 -9.26 -15.18 -6.65
CA ILE A 81 -8.44 -14.00 -6.93
C ILE A 81 -7.84 -13.46 -5.63
N GLU A 82 -8.64 -13.33 -4.56
CA GLU A 82 -8.17 -12.88 -3.25
C GLU A 82 -7.16 -13.83 -2.61
N ALA A 83 -7.31 -15.14 -2.81
CA ALA A 83 -6.39 -16.15 -2.29
C ALA A 83 -5.05 -16.14 -3.03
N LYS A 84 -5.06 -15.99 -4.37
CA LYS A 84 -3.82 -15.85 -5.15
C LYS A 84 -3.10 -14.53 -4.84
N GLY A 85 -3.85 -13.46 -4.68
CA GLY A 85 -3.32 -12.13 -4.34
C GLY A 85 -2.63 -11.41 -5.51
N ILE A 86 -1.74 -12.09 -6.22
CA ILE A 86 -1.13 -11.66 -7.49
C ILE A 86 -1.48 -12.69 -8.56
N CYS A 87 -2.03 -12.26 -9.70
CA CYS A 87 -2.45 -13.20 -10.74
C CYS A 87 -2.65 -12.57 -12.12
N ASP A 88 -2.65 -13.42 -13.14
CA ASP A 88 -3.23 -13.14 -14.45
C ASP A 88 -4.70 -13.60 -14.49
N LEU A 89 -5.61 -12.68 -14.83
CA LEU A 89 -7.05 -12.96 -14.90
C LEU A 89 -7.42 -13.90 -16.05
N GLU A 90 -6.67 -13.88 -17.15
CA GLU A 90 -6.90 -14.78 -18.30
C GLU A 90 -6.53 -16.22 -17.92
N GLU A 91 -5.37 -16.39 -17.28
CA GLU A 91 -4.91 -17.69 -16.78
C GLU A 91 -5.86 -18.26 -15.71
N ILE A 92 -6.37 -17.42 -14.79
CA ILE A 92 -7.42 -17.83 -13.84
C ILE A 92 -8.66 -18.32 -14.57
N ALA A 93 -9.08 -17.60 -15.62
CA ALA A 93 -10.29 -17.96 -16.36
C ALA A 93 -10.10 -19.30 -17.09
N GLU A 94 -9.00 -19.46 -17.81
CA GLU A 94 -8.68 -20.68 -18.56
C GLU A 94 -8.59 -21.91 -17.65
N ASN A 95 -7.84 -21.82 -16.55
CA ASN A 95 -7.64 -22.94 -15.60
C ASN A 95 -8.93 -23.42 -14.92
N ASN A 96 -9.96 -22.57 -14.85
CA ASN A 96 -11.23 -22.89 -14.20
C ASN A 96 -12.40 -23.05 -15.19
N GLY A 97 -12.13 -23.00 -16.50
CA GLY A 97 -13.16 -23.08 -17.53
C GLY A 97 -14.16 -21.92 -17.51
N TRP A 98 -13.77 -20.76 -16.97
CA TRP A 98 -14.55 -19.54 -17.00
C TRP A 98 -14.19 -18.70 -18.22
N LYS A 99 -15.10 -17.83 -18.67
CA LYS A 99 -14.73 -16.88 -19.72
C LYS A 99 -13.98 -15.69 -19.13
N SER A 100 -12.87 -15.35 -19.77
CA SER A 100 -11.98 -14.24 -19.37
C SER A 100 -12.72 -12.91 -19.19
N SER A 101 -13.66 -12.58 -20.09
CA SER A 101 -14.47 -11.36 -19.99
C SER A 101 -15.27 -11.29 -18.68
N THR A 102 -15.89 -12.40 -18.27
CA THR A 102 -16.70 -12.49 -17.05
C THR A 102 -15.84 -12.37 -15.81
N VAL A 103 -14.69 -13.04 -15.77
CA VAL A 103 -13.73 -12.92 -14.68
C VAL A 103 -13.23 -11.48 -14.56
N LYS A 104 -12.87 -10.82 -15.67
CA LYS A 104 -12.46 -9.41 -15.70
C LYS A 104 -13.54 -8.46 -15.18
N ILE A 105 -14.82 -8.70 -15.49
CA ILE A 105 -15.94 -7.90 -15.00
C ILE A 105 -16.12 -8.09 -13.49
N ILE A 106 -16.08 -9.33 -13.00
CA ILE A 106 -16.19 -9.63 -11.56
C ILE A 106 -15.03 -8.99 -10.80
N ALA A 107 -13.81 -9.19 -11.30
CA ALA A 107 -12.59 -8.60 -10.75
C ALA A 107 -12.71 -7.08 -10.59
N LYS A 108 -13.08 -6.36 -11.66
CA LYS A 108 -13.23 -4.89 -11.64
C LYS A 108 -14.35 -4.37 -10.75
N SER A 109 -15.42 -5.15 -10.55
CA SER A 109 -16.61 -4.70 -9.82
C SER A 109 -16.66 -5.13 -8.36
N ARG A 110 -15.91 -6.18 -7.99
CA ARG A 110 -15.97 -6.78 -6.65
C ARG A 110 -14.66 -6.70 -5.89
N ILE A 111 -13.54 -6.45 -6.56
CA ILE A 111 -12.22 -6.51 -5.97
C ILE A 111 -11.49 -5.22 -6.29
N ASN A 112 -10.86 -4.63 -5.26
CA ASN A 112 -9.96 -3.51 -5.45
C ASN A 112 -8.62 -4.06 -5.95
N LEU A 113 -8.32 -3.80 -7.21
CA LEU A 113 -7.16 -4.33 -7.92
C LEU A 113 -6.29 -3.20 -8.43
N PHE A 114 -4.98 -3.42 -8.43
CA PHE A 114 -4.01 -2.55 -9.06
C PHE A 114 -3.36 -3.28 -10.25
N PRO A 115 -3.25 -2.64 -11.42
CA PRO A 115 -2.48 -3.18 -12.53
C PRO A 115 -0.99 -3.14 -12.18
N ARG A 116 -0.28 -4.23 -12.49
CA ARG A 116 1.18 -4.31 -12.34
C ARG A 116 1.88 -4.03 -13.68
N SER A 117 3.15 -3.64 -13.61
CA SER A 117 3.98 -3.38 -14.81
C SER A 117 4.28 -4.63 -15.64
N ASP A 118 4.19 -5.83 -15.06
CA ASP A 118 4.35 -7.12 -15.75
C ASP A 118 3.08 -7.61 -16.47
N GLY A 119 1.99 -6.84 -16.44
CA GLY A 119 0.70 -7.20 -17.03
C GLY A 119 -0.21 -8.02 -16.11
N GLN A 120 0.27 -8.43 -14.93
CA GLN A 120 -0.56 -9.08 -13.91
C GLN A 120 -1.38 -8.05 -13.13
N ILE A 121 -2.23 -8.54 -12.22
CA ILE A 121 -2.93 -7.73 -11.24
C ILE A 121 -2.53 -8.13 -9.82
N ILE A 122 -2.57 -7.18 -8.90
CA ILE A 122 -2.42 -7.43 -7.46
C ILE A 122 -3.64 -6.90 -6.71
N THR A 123 -4.12 -7.65 -5.72
CA THR A 123 -5.21 -7.19 -4.86
C THR A 123 -4.70 -6.14 -3.88
N GLN A 124 -5.52 -5.13 -3.59
CA GLN A 124 -5.21 -4.12 -2.58
C GLN A 124 -4.91 -4.76 -1.22
N LYS A 125 -5.59 -5.86 -0.87
CA LYS A 125 -5.35 -6.62 0.35
C LYS A 125 -3.92 -7.18 0.39
N THR A 126 -3.46 -7.81 -0.70
CA THR A 126 -2.09 -8.32 -0.82
C THR A 126 -1.08 -7.19 -0.74
N THR A 127 -1.27 -6.10 -1.49
CA THR A 127 -0.37 -4.93 -1.45
C THR A 127 -0.24 -4.38 -0.04
N ARG A 128 -1.36 -4.15 0.65
CA ARG A 128 -1.40 -3.67 2.05
C ARG A 128 -0.67 -4.61 2.99
N ASN A 129 -0.90 -5.91 2.86
CA ASN A 129 -0.24 -6.90 3.70
C ASN A 129 1.27 -6.92 3.47
N THR A 130 1.73 -6.86 2.22
CA THR A 130 3.17 -6.83 1.91
C THR A 130 3.84 -5.59 2.50
N ILE A 131 3.27 -4.40 2.28
CA ILE A 131 3.80 -3.15 2.86
C ILE A 131 3.82 -3.23 4.39
N TYR A 132 2.74 -3.71 5.01
CA TYR A 132 2.68 -3.89 6.46
C TYR A 132 3.76 -4.83 6.98
N GLN A 133 3.99 -5.98 6.33
CA GLN A 133 5.04 -6.92 6.75
C GLN A 133 6.43 -6.31 6.61
N LYS A 134 6.71 -5.60 5.51
CA LYS A 134 7.99 -4.92 5.31
C LYS A 134 8.27 -3.89 6.39
N VAL A 135 7.29 -3.06 6.72
CA VAL A 135 7.42 -2.09 7.82
C VAL A 135 7.59 -2.77 9.18
N ARG A 136 6.88 -3.87 9.42
CA ARG A 136 6.94 -4.60 10.70
C ARG A 136 8.30 -5.28 10.95
N LEU A 137 9.10 -5.54 9.91
CA LEU A 137 10.47 -6.02 10.09
C LEU A 137 11.35 -4.98 10.81
N GLY A 138 10.90 -3.73 10.92
CA GLY A 138 11.55 -2.69 11.68
C GLY A 138 12.57 -1.90 10.88
N ASP A 139 12.77 -2.24 9.60
CA ASP A 139 13.72 -1.55 8.72
C ASP A 139 13.13 -0.26 8.11
N LYS A 140 14.03 0.63 7.66
CA LYS A 140 13.66 1.76 6.79
C LYS A 140 13.09 1.19 5.49
N VAL A 141 12.02 1.79 4.97
CA VAL A 141 11.34 1.29 3.77
C VAL A 141 11.31 2.37 2.70
N SER A 142 12.03 2.14 1.60
CA SER A 142 11.99 3.00 0.41
C SER A 142 10.74 2.75 -0.41
N LEU A 143 10.05 3.82 -0.85
CA LEU A 143 8.94 3.69 -1.78
C LEU A 143 9.37 3.13 -3.14
N GLU A 144 10.57 3.46 -3.61
CA GLU A 144 11.11 2.96 -4.87
C GLU A 144 11.28 1.43 -4.81
N GLU A 145 11.92 0.92 -3.75
CA GLU A 145 12.10 -0.52 -3.54
C GLU A 145 10.76 -1.26 -3.44
N LEU A 146 9.80 -0.72 -2.68
CA LEU A 146 8.45 -1.29 -2.60
C LEU A 146 7.74 -1.26 -3.95
N SER A 147 7.91 -0.17 -4.71
CA SER A 147 7.29 0.02 -6.02
C SER A 147 7.81 -1.02 -7.02
N GLU A 148 9.12 -1.28 -7.02
CA GLU A 148 9.76 -2.29 -7.84
C GLU A 148 9.32 -3.71 -7.43
N GLU A 149 9.35 -4.03 -6.14
CA GLU A 149 8.95 -5.34 -5.62
C GLU A 149 7.48 -5.66 -5.93
N LEU A 150 6.60 -4.67 -5.75
CA LEU A 150 5.17 -4.82 -6.01
C LEU A 150 4.80 -4.63 -7.48
N GLN A 151 5.73 -4.13 -8.30
CA GLN A 151 5.52 -3.72 -9.68
C GLN A 151 4.35 -2.75 -9.86
N LEU A 152 4.23 -1.82 -8.92
CA LEU A 152 3.22 -0.76 -8.93
C LEU A 152 3.87 0.60 -9.22
N SER A 153 3.08 1.65 -9.39
CA SER A 153 3.61 3.01 -9.37
C SER A 153 3.88 3.47 -7.94
N THR A 154 4.91 4.29 -7.75
CA THR A 154 5.28 4.86 -6.44
C THR A 154 4.11 5.62 -5.82
N SER A 155 3.28 6.28 -6.62
CA SER A 155 2.06 6.95 -6.17
C SER A 155 1.05 6.01 -5.48
N ILE A 156 0.79 4.83 -6.05
CA ILE A 156 -0.14 3.85 -5.46
C ILE A 156 0.45 3.32 -4.15
N VAL A 157 1.75 3.01 -4.13
CA VAL A 157 2.43 2.52 -2.92
C VAL A 157 2.39 3.59 -1.83
N LYS A 158 2.66 4.86 -2.15
CA LYS A 158 2.57 6.01 -1.24
C LYS A 158 1.17 6.14 -0.65
N ASP A 159 0.14 6.12 -1.48
CA ASP A 159 -1.26 6.24 -1.03
C ASP A 159 -1.63 5.11 -0.04
N ILE A 160 -1.19 3.89 -0.32
CA ILE A 160 -1.44 2.74 0.55
C ILE A 160 -0.66 2.85 1.86
N LEU A 161 0.62 3.24 1.80
CA LEU A 161 1.46 3.46 2.97
C LEU A 161 0.84 4.53 3.88
N LEU A 162 0.48 5.68 3.33
CA LEU A 162 -0.18 6.76 4.08
C LEU A 162 -1.53 6.32 4.65
N SER A 163 -2.30 5.50 3.92
CA SER A 163 -3.52 4.89 4.45
C SER A 163 -3.22 4.01 5.67
N LEU A 164 -2.16 3.21 5.65
CA LEU A 164 -1.77 2.37 6.80
C LEU A 164 -1.31 3.21 7.99
N MET A 165 -0.64 4.34 7.76
CA MET A 165 -0.26 5.31 8.80
C MET A 165 -1.50 5.97 9.42
N ASN A 166 -2.41 6.47 8.59
CA ASN A 166 -3.64 7.15 9.02
C ASN A 166 -4.59 6.21 9.79
N GLU A 167 -4.55 4.91 9.49
CA GLU A 167 -5.29 3.88 10.22
C GLU A 167 -4.56 3.38 11.48
N GLU A 168 -3.41 3.97 11.83
CA GLU A 168 -2.54 3.59 12.94
C GLU A 168 -2.12 2.11 12.90
N LYS A 169 -2.08 1.51 11.70
CA LYS A 169 -1.59 0.13 11.50
C LYS A 169 -0.09 0.05 11.55
N ILE A 170 0.59 1.11 11.14
CA ILE A 170 2.03 1.29 11.24
C ILE A 170 2.31 2.64 11.90
N GLN A 171 3.42 2.73 12.62
CA GLN A 171 3.85 3.95 13.31
C GLN A 171 5.25 4.31 12.84
N GLY A 172 5.42 5.55 12.42
CA GLY A 172 6.65 6.02 11.83
C GLY A 172 6.47 7.38 11.20
N VAL A 173 7.56 7.85 10.59
CA VAL A 173 7.66 9.09 9.86
C VAL A 173 7.83 8.77 8.38
N PHE A 174 7.08 9.46 7.53
CA PHE A 174 7.33 9.44 6.09
C PHE A 174 8.10 10.71 5.70
N ILE A 175 9.33 10.52 5.22
CA ILE A 175 10.22 11.61 4.80
C ILE A 175 9.96 11.90 3.33
N GLU A 176 9.23 12.97 3.02
CA GLU A 176 8.80 13.27 1.65
C GLU A 176 9.97 13.52 0.70
N SER A 177 11.08 14.12 1.18
CA SER A 177 12.22 14.48 0.34
C SER A 177 12.99 13.28 -0.20
N SER A 178 13.01 12.17 0.54
CA SER A 178 13.70 10.93 0.15
C SER A 178 12.75 9.80 -0.21
N GLU A 179 11.44 10.01 -0.05
CA GLU A 179 10.41 8.97 -0.24
C GLU A 179 10.66 7.70 0.61
N ILE A 180 11.19 7.89 1.83
CA ILE A 180 11.50 6.80 2.77
C ILE A 180 10.55 6.88 3.97
N PHE A 181 9.99 5.73 4.33
CA PHE A 181 9.32 5.52 5.61
C PHE A 181 10.31 5.03 6.66
N VAL A 182 10.34 5.70 7.81
CA VAL A 182 11.17 5.36 8.95
C VAL A 182 10.27 4.95 10.12
N PRO A 183 10.31 3.69 10.57
CA PRO A 183 9.61 3.27 11.78
C PRO A 183 10.04 4.11 12.99
N ASN A 184 9.13 4.37 13.92
CA ASN A 184 9.43 5.17 15.12
C ASN A 184 10.64 4.64 15.91
N ASP A 185 10.82 3.32 15.93
CA ASP A 185 11.93 2.66 16.63
C ASP A 185 13.30 2.99 16.03
N LEU A 186 13.35 3.38 14.74
CA LEU A 186 14.58 3.78 14.04
C LEU A 186 14.74 5.30 13.92
N LEU A 187 13.76 6.09 14.38
CA LEU A 187 13.79 7.53 14.20
C LEU A 187 14.99 8.18 14.93
N GLU A 188 15.32 7.66 16.12
CA GLU A 188 16.46 8.12 16.91
C GLU A 188 17.80 7.89 16.21
N GLU A 189 18.05 6.67 15.74
CA GLU A 189 19.25 6.34 14.95
C GLU A 189 19.31 7.13 13.65
N THR A 190 18.17 7.36 13.00
CA THR A 190 18.13 8.13 11.74
C THR A 190 18.47 9.61 11.98
N ILE A 191 18.01 10.19 13.09
CA ILE A 191 18.39 11.56 13.47
C ILE A 191 19.86 11.60 13.86
N LYS A 192 20.38 10.58 14.55
CA LYS A 192 21.81 10.46 14.87
C LYS A 192 22.68 10.48 13.61
N GLU A 193 22.41 9.60 12.65
CA GLU A 193 23.10 9.54 11.36
C GLU A 193 23.07 10.89 10.61
N GLN A 194 21.95 11.61 10.68
CA GLN A 194 21.82 12.92 10.08
C GLN A 194 22.71 13.97 10.76
N ILE A 195 22.81 13.93 12.09
CA ILE A 195 23.71 14.81 12.85
C ILE A 195 25.17 14.50 12.52
N GLU A 196 25.54 13.22 12.40
CA GLU A 196 26.89 12.81 12.01
C GLU A 196 27.22 13.29 10.59
N THR A 197 26.28 13.19 9.64
CA THR A 197 26.43 13.77 8.29
C THR A 197 26.71 15.28 8.35
N TYR A 198 25.97 16.03 9.16
CA TYR A 198 26.21 17.47 9.34
C TYR A 198 27.59 17.77 9.95
N GLU A 199 28.10 16.90 10.82
CA GLU A 199 29.46 16.98 11.37
C GLU A 199 30.50 16.84 10.26
N GLU A 200 30.35 15.85 9.38
CA GLU A 200 31.23 15.62 8.22
C GLU A 200 31.22 16.80 7.24
N GLU A 201 30.05 17.42 7.05
CA GLU A 201 29.86 18.63 6.25
C GLU A 201 30.35 19.92 6.94
N LYS A 202 30.88 19.82 8.17
CA LYS A 202 31.38 20.93 9.00
C LYS A 202 30.31 21.98 9.36
N ILE A 203 29.05 21.56 9.43
CA ILE A 203 27.95 22.39 9.89
C ILE A 203 27.97 22.41 11.42
N LYS A 204 28.18 23.58 12.01
CA LYS A 204 28.38 23.71 13.47
C LYS A 204 27.08 23.89 14.25
N GLU A 205 26.09 24.54 13.64
CA GLU A 205 24.83 24.90 14.27
C GLU A 205 23.68 24.39 13.41
N ILE A 206 22.80 23.59 14.00
CA ILE A 206 21.66 22.96 13.32
C ILE A 206 20.39 23.36 14.06
N SER A 207 19.39 23.87 13.34
CA SER A 207 18.12 24.25 13.94
C SER A 207 17.26 23.03 14.24
N PHE A 208 16.57 23.02 15.40
CA PHE A 208 15.58 21.98 15.67
C PHE A 208 14.47 21.99 14.63
N GLN A 209 14.11 23.18 14.12
CA GLN A 209 13.10 23.34 13.08
C GLN A 209 13.52 22.64 11.78
N GLU A 210 14.80 22.67 11.42
CA GLU A 210 15.31 22.02 10.21
C GLU A 210 15.13 20.50 10.26
N ILE A 211 15.45 19.89 11.41
CA ILE A 211 15.24 18.47 11.65
C ILE A 211 13.73 18.16 11.73
N ALA A 212 12.98 18.98 12.46
CA ALA A 212 11.54 18.84 12.65
C ALA A 212 10.80 18.84 11.30
N GLU A 213 11.13 19.78 10.40
CA GLU A 213 10.56 19.86 9.06
C GLU A 213 10.95 18.66 8.20
N LYS A 214 12.22 18.24 8.24
CA LYS A 214 12.70 17.09 7.46
C LYS A 214 12.01 15.78 7.84
N TYR A 215 11.81 15.56 9.14
CA TYR A 215 11.20 14.33 9.66
C TYR A 215 9.71 14.53 10.03
N ASN A 216 9.10 15.66 9.69
CA ASN A 216 7.70 15.95 10.02
C ASN A 216 7.32 15.63 11.49
N ILE A 217 8.18 16.00 12.43
CA ILE A 217 7.99 15.83 13.88
C ILE A 217 8.04 17.20 14.57
N SER A 218 7.66 17.25 15.84
CA SER A 218 7.73 18.50 16.61
C SER A 218 9.16 18.83 17.05
N ASP A 219 9.48 20.12 17.20
CA ASP A 219 10.74 20.59 17.83
C ASP A 219 10.99 19.93 19.18
N GLN A 220 9.92 19.66 19.93
CA GLN A 220 9.99 19.03 21.25
C GLN A 220 10.44 17.56 21.15
N GLU A 221 9.98 16.83 20.14
CA GLU A 221 10.44 15.47 19.86
C GLU A 221 11.90 15.46 19.41
N VAL A 222 12.29 16.37 18.51
CA VAL A 222 13.70 16.57 18.13
C VAL A 222 14.56 16.80 19.37
N TYR A 223 14.17 17.72 20.23
CA TYR A 223 14.88 18.00 21.48
C TYR A 223 14.98 16.76 22.37
N ASN A 224 13.89 16.02 22.54
CA ASN A 224 13.87 14.84 23.39
C ASN A 224 14.82 13.74 22.87
N ILE A 225 14.84 13.53 21.55
CA ILE A 225 15.73 12.58 20.88
C ILE A 225 17.19 13.02 21.02
N LEU A 226 17.51 14.26 20.65
CA LEU A 226 18.88 14.79 20.76
C LEU A 226 19.38 14.78 22.22
N ARG A 227 18.53 15.11 23.19
CA ARG A 227 18.88 15.04 24.61
C ARG A 227 19.15 13.61 25.07
N LYS A 228 18.42 12.64 24.54
CA LYS A 228 18.64 11.22 24.84
C LYS A 228 20.01 10.77 24.29
N LEU A 229 20.28 11.06 23.02
CA LEU A 229 21.57 10.78 22.35
C LEU A 229 22.76 11.48 23.04
N GLN A 230 22.58 12.72 23.50
CA GLN A 230 23.59 13.44 24.28
C GLN A 230 23.88 12.75 25.62
N ARG A 231 22.85 12.22 26.29
CA ARG A 231 22.99 11.56 27.60
C ARG A 231 23.58 10.17 27.52
N SER A 232 23.30 9.42 26.45
CA SER A 232 23.93 8.13 26.20
C SER A 232 25.40 8.28 25.79
N GLY A 233 25.81 9.46 25.33
CA GLY A 233 27.15 9.71 24.81
C GLY A 233 27.30 9.34 23.34
N ASP A 234 26.19 9.06 22.65
CA ASP A 234 26.16 8.77 21.22
C ASP A 234 26.48 9.99 20.36
N LEU A 235 26.19 11.20 20.87
CA LEU A 235 26.48 12.47 20.20
C LEU A 235 27.11 13.47 21.17
N ASP A 236 28.25 14.07 20.79
CA ASP A 236 28.85 15.19 21.55
C ASP A 236 28.32 16.53 21.05
N ILE A 237 27.16 16.90 21.58
CA ILE A 237 26.43 18.10 21.18
C ILE A 237 26.12 18.99 22.38
N GLN A 238 25.85 20.26 22.11
CA GLN A 238 25.30 21.23 23.07
C GLN A 238 23.94 21.71 22.58
N LEU A 239 22.92 21.62 23.44
CA LEU A 239 21.55 22.01 23.12
C LEU A 239 21.26 23.40 23.72
N ASP A 240 20.93 24.38 22.89
CA ASP A 240 20.43 25.70 23.31
C ASP A 240 18.92 25.77 23.10
N LEU A 241 18.16 25.61 24.19
CA LEU A 241 16.70 25.68 24.20
C LEU A 241 16.15 27.08 23.89
N GLY A 242 16.90 28.15 24.20
CA GLY A 242 16.47 29.52 23.96
C GLY A 242 16.46 29.85 22.47
N ARG A 243 17.46 29.33 21.74
CA ARG A 243 17.57 29.46 20.29
C ARG A 243 16.98 28.29 19.50
N LYS A 244 16.64 27.18 20.19
CA LYS A 244 16.23 25.90 19.58
C LYS A 244 17.25 25.37 18.56
N ILE A 245 18.52 25.37 18.96
CA ILE A 245 19.62 24.89 18.12
C ILE A 245 20.42 23.79 18.81
N CYS A 246 20.95 22.90 17.99
CA CYS A 246 21.98 21.92 18.31
C CYS A 246 23.32 22.47 17.84
N ILE A 247 24.31 22.52 18.72
CA ILE A 247 25.68 22.94 18.41
C ILE A 247 26.56 21.70 18.47
N LEU A 248 27.20 21.33 17.36
CA LEU A 248 28.16 20.24 17.33
C LEU A 248 29.46 20.71 17.98
N LYS A 249 29.95 19.99 19.00
CA LYS A 249 31.24 20.33 19.57
C LYS A 249 32.31 19.82 18.60
N GLU A 250 33.26 20.69 18.25
CA GLU A 250 34.42 20.28 17.48
C GLU A 250 35.10 19.13 18.24
N ASN A 251 35.19 17.96 17.61
CA ASN A 251 35.96 16.84 18.14
C ASN A 251 37.36 17.34 18.51
N VAL A 252 37.64 17.41 19.82
CA VAL A 252 38.95 17.03 20.35
C VAL A 252 39.19 15.62 19.80
N GLU A 253 40.22 15.45 18.98
CA GLU A 253 40.61 14.21 18.29
C GLU A 253 40.03 12.96 18.97
N ARG A 254 38.99 12.32 18.37
CA ARG A 254 38.51 11.02 18.85
C ARG A 254 39.72 10.09 18.82
N GLU A 255 40.23 9.69 19.98
CA GLU A 255 41.29 8.70 20.05
C GLU A 255 40.81 7.48 19.28
N VAL A 256 41.46 7.22 18.15
CA VAL A 256 41.28 5.98 17.40
C VAL A 256 41.55 4.87 18.40
N PHE A 257 40.51 4.17 18.83
CA PHE A 257 40.64 2.94 19.60
C PHE A 257 41.30 1.95 18.65
N THR A 258 42.64 1.99 18.62
CA THR A 258 43.42 0.90 18.08
C THR A 258 43.09 -0.27 18.97
N GLU A 259 42.27 -1.19 18.48
CA GLU A 259 42.16 -2.51 19.06
C GLU A 259 43.59 -2.99 19.29
N ARG A 260 44.03 -2.97 20.55
CA ARG A 260 45.23 -3.68 20.97
C ARG A 260 44.86 -5.14 20.88
N ILE A 261 44.84 -5.68 19.67
CA ILE A 261 45.02 -7.11 19.45
C ILE A 261 46.37 -7.42 20.09
N PRO A 262 46.43 -8.19 21.19
CA PRO A 262 47.68 -8.56 21.81
C PRO A 262 48.55 -9.23 20.74
N LYS A 263 49.80 -8.78 20.58
CA LYS A 263 50.74 -9.34 19.59
C LYS A 263 51.10 -10.81 19.83
N GLU A 264 50.51 -11.47 20.82
CA GLU A 264 50.79 -12.86 21.19
C GLU A 264 50.00 -13.88 20.39
N GLU A 265 48.92 -13.50 19.68
CA GLU A 265 48.13 -14.47 18.87
C GLU A 265 48.47 -14.51 17.37
N LYS A 266 49.42 -13.68 16.89
CA LYS A 266 49.88 -13.73 15.48
C LYS A 266 51.04 -14.70 15.23
N LYS A 267 51.27 -15.68 16.12
CA LYS A 267 52.44 -16.56 16.08
C LYS A 267 52.16 -18.05 15.96
N LEU A 268 50.96 -18.44 15.53
CA LEU A 268 50.68 -19.82 15.15
C LEU A 268 50.09 -19.85 13.74
N GLU A 269 50.59 -20.79 12.94
CA GLU A 269 50.11 -21.19 11.61
C GLU A 269 50.62 -20.39 10.39
N ILE A 270 51.95 -20.29 10.25
CA ILE A 270 52.60 -20.44 8.92
C ILE A 270 53.84 -21.33 9.08
N GLU A 271 53.64 -22.56 9.53
CA GLU A 271 54.61 -23.65 9.37
C GLU A 271 53.77 -24.92 9.15
N ASP A 272 53.35 -25.19 7.90
CA ASP A 272 53.00 -26.56 7.44
C ASP A 272 52.62 -26.63 5.93
N LEU A 273 53.28 -25.85 5.05
CA LEU A 273 53.09 -26.03 3.60
C LEU A 273 54.40 -25.95 2.79
N THR A 274 55.50 -26.46 3.35
CA THR A 274 56.69 -26.77 2.56
C THR A 274 57.29 -28.09 3.03
N GLU A 275 57.55 -28.98 2.07
CA GLU A 275 58.09 -30.35 2.15
C GLU A 275 57.00 -31.45 2.25
N LYS A 276 56.78 -32.31 1.25
CA LYS A 276 57.75 -33.05 0.43
C LYS A 276 57.17 -33.55 -0.90
N GLU A 277 58.12 -33.74 -1.82
CA GLU A 277 58.10 -34.58 -3.03
C GLU A 277 57.56 -36.00 -2.80
#